data_AF-A0A3A0CEC9-F1
#
_entry.id   AF-A0A3A0CEC9-F1
#
_cell.length_a   1.000
_cell.length_b   1.000
_cell.length_c   1.000
_cell.angle_alpha   90.00
_cell.angle_beta   90.00
_cell.angle_gamma   90.00
#
_symmetry.space_group_name_H-M   'P 1'
#
loop_
_entity.id
_entity.type
_entity.pdbx_description
1 polymer ?
#
loop_
_entity_poly.entity_id
_entity_poly.type
_entity_poly.pdbx_seq_one_letter_code
_entity_poly.pdbx_strand_id
1 'polypeptide(L)'
;MPTVYFEAENRKVDVPAGTSLRKAAKQAGVSVYGSVNKIINCRGFGLCGTDRIAVKPGECLSALTFFEKLQLGDAPKERLACQVKITGDVTVNTAPAMAYGLEMKENVKFGAIALFFGALTLGTVLFMVFEMIGKPLF
;
A
#
# COMPACT_ATOMS: atom_id res chain seq x y z
N MET A 1 23.24 17.20 -1.03
CA MET A 1 21.82 17.17 -1.41
C MET A 1 21.62 15.89 -2.22
N PRO A 2 21.15 14.79 -1.61
CA PRO A 2 20.93 13.55 -2.34
C PRO A 2 19.98 13.67 -3.53
N THR A 3 20.32 12.99 -4.63
CA THR A 3 19.49 12.83 -5.82
C THR A 3 18.69 11.52 -5.73
N VAL A 4 17.38 11.60 -5.89
CA VAL A 4 16.50 10.43 -6.02
C VAL A 4 16.09 10.26 -7.47
N TYR A 5 16.39 9.11 -8.08
CA TYR A 5 15.97 8.76 -9.43
C TYR A 5 14.90 7.68 -9.42
N PHE A 6 13.73 7.98 -9.98
CA PHE A 6 12.62 7.05 -10.17
C PHE A 6 12.71 6.46 -11.58
N GLU A 7 13.15 5.20 -11.70
CA GLU A 7 13.49 4.58 -12.99
C GLU A 7 12.27 4.40 -13.90
N ALA A 8 11.15 3.92 -13.35
CA ALA A 8 9.95 3.62 -14.12
C ALA A 8 9.29 4.89 -14.68
N GLU A 9 9.32 5.98 -13.92
CA GLU A 9 8.74 7.27 -14.29
C GLU A 9 9.72 8.20 -15.02
N ASN A 10 11.00 7.82 -15.11
CA ASN A 10 12.10 8.64 -15.62
C ASN A 10 12.11 10.05 -15.00
N ARG A 11 12.05 10.13 -13.67
CA ARG A 11 12.04 11.41 -12.92
C ARG A 11 13.16 11.48 -11.90
N LYS A 12 13.71 12.67 -11.71
CA LYS A 12 14.73 12.98 -10.70
C LYS A 12 14.26 14.09 -9.78
N VAL A 13 14.70 14.04 -8.53
CA VAL A 13 14.49 15.12 -7.55
C VAL A 13 15.64 15.14 -6.56
N ASP A 14 16.11 16.35 -6.26
CA ASP A 14 17.11 16.57 -5.24
C ASP A 14 16.43 16.95 -3.93
N VAL A 15 16.81 16.29 -2.84
CA VAL A 15 16.19 16.48 -1.53
C VAL A 15 17.24 16.54 -0.43
N PRO A 16 16.94 17.17 0.73
CA PRO A 16 17.81 17.07 1.90
C PRO A 16 17.94 15.62 2.38
N ALA A 17 19.13 15.26 2.88
CA ALA A 17 19.31 14.00 3.59
C ALA A 17 18.36 13.94 4.81
N GLY A 18 17.86 12.75 5.14
CA GLY A 18 16.80 12.53 6.14
C GLY A 18 15.38 12.70 5.59
N THR A 19 15.21 13.15 4.34
CA THR A 19 13.89 13.16 3.67
C THR A 19 13.42 11.73 3.46
N SER A 20 12.12 11.45 3.67
CA SER A 20 11.57 10.13 3.37
C SER A 20 11.32 9.96 1.88
N LEU A 21 11.45 8.74 1.36
CA LEU A 21 11.23 8.48 -0.07
C LEU A 21 9.82 8.83 -0.54
N ARG A 22 8.81 8.72 0.32
CA ARG A 22 7.44 9.18 0.03
C ARG A 22 7.37 10.69 -0.20
N LYS A 23 8.11 11.49 0.58
CA LYS A 23 8.14 12.96 0.39
C LYS A 23 8.88 13.32 -0.89
N ALA A 24 10.02 12.68 -1.15
CA ALA A 24 10.77 12.86 -2.39
C ALA A 24 9.91 12.49 -3.62
N ALA A 25 9.24 11.35 -3.59
CA ALA A 25 8.33 10.93 -4.65
C ALA A 25 7.20 11.94 -4.88
N LYS A 26 6.59 12.46 -3.81
CA LYS A 26 5.57 13.50 -3.92
C LYS A 26 6.10 14.77 -4.59
N GLN A 27 7.33 15.20 -4.25
CA GLN A 27 7.98 16.35 -4.89
C GLN A 27 8.29 16.09 -6.36
N ALA A 28 8.70 14.87 -6.72
CA ALA A 28 8.91 14.44 -8.10
C ALA A 28 7.59 14.22 -8.87
N GLY A 29 6.41 14.31 -8.23
CA GLY A 29 5.13 13.96 -8.83
C GLY A 29 4.99 12.48 -9.19
N VAL A 30 5.71 11.61 -8.47
CA VAL A 30 5.69 10.15 -8.60
C VAL A 30 4.79 9.54 -7.53
N SER A 31 3.94 8.59 -7.91
CA SER A 31 3.08 7.87 -6.98
C SER A 31 3.79 6.61 -6.47
N VAL A 32 4.01 6.54 -5.15
CA VAL A 32 4.45 5.31 -4.47
C VAL A 32 3.30 4.38 -4.10
N TYR A 33 2.08 4.67 -4.57
CA TYR A 33 0.90 3.84 -4.35
C TYR A 33 0.32 3.36 -5.69
N GLY A 34 0.08 2.06 -5.80
CA GLY A 34 -0.62 1.46 -6.93
C GLY A 34 -2.13 1.40 -6.73
N SER A 35 -2.90 1.68 -7.79
CA SER A 35 -4.35 1.42 -7.82
C SER A 35 -5.14 2.01 -6.63
N VAL A 36 -6.02 1.22 -6.00
CA VAL A 36 -6.86 1.60 -4.84
C VAL A 36 -6.06 2.10 -3.64
N ASN A 37 -4.79 1.71 -3.51
CA ASN A 37 -3.91 2.16 -2.43
C ASN A 37 -3.63 3.67 -2.48
N LYS A 38 -3.86 4.34 -3.61
CA LYS A 38 -3.81 5.81 -3.68
C LYS A 38 -4.84 6.47 -2.75
N ILE A 39 -5.91 5.77 -2.41
CA ILE A 39 -7.03 6.25 -1.58
C ILE A 39 -6.92 5.68 -0.17
N ILE A 40 -6.73 4.36 -0.04
CA ILE A 40 -6.82 3.64 1.24
C ILE A 40 -5.50 3.58 2.04
N ASN A 41 -4.46 4.30 1.64
CA ASN A 41 -3.18 4.29 2.35
C ASN A 41 -3.27 4.92 3.74
N CYS A 42 -2.37 4.48 4.64
CA CYS A 42 -2.23 5.02 6.00
C CYS A 42 -1.55 6.40 6.06
N ARG A 43 -1.43 7.13 4.94
CA ARG A 43 -0.81 8.47 4.87
C ARG A 43 0.62 8.59 5.40
N GLY A 44 1.30 7.47 5.60
CA GLY A 44 2.70 7.40 6.02
C GLY A 44 2.94 6.95 7.46
N PHE A 45 1.93 6.42 8.16
CA PHE A 45 2.10 5.83 9.50
C PHE A 45 2.81 4.47 9.52
N GLY A 46 3.11 3.88 8.35
CA GLY A 46 3.79 2.58 8.26
C GLY A 46 2.88 1.36 8.49
N LEU A 47 1.57 1.56 8.69
CA LEU A 47 0.63 0.51 9.10
C LEU A 47 0.02 -0.30 7.95
N CYS A 48 0.00 0.23 6.72
CA CYS A 48 -0.72 -0.42 5.62
C CYS A 48 0.18 -1.23 4.67
N GLY A 49 1.49 -0.98 4.67
CA GLY A 49 2.41 -1.62 3.72
C GLY A 49 2.14 -1.42 2.24
N THR A 50 1.45 -0.34 1.86
CA THR A 50 1.02 -0.13 0.47
C THR A 50 2.03 0.67 -0.37
N ASP A 51 3.05 1.28 0.24
CA ASP A 51 4.08 2.07 -0.43
C ASP A 51 5.41 1.32 -0.58
N ARG A 52 5.31 0.08 -1.05
CA ARG A 52 6.44 -0.82 -1.33
C ARG A 52 7.25 -0.33 -2.50
N ILE A 53 8.55 -0.14 -2.29
CA ILE A 53 9.48 0.26 -3.34
C ILE A 53 10.70 -0.64 -3.32
N ALA A 54 11.24 -0.92 -4.50
CA ALA A 54 12.54 -1.53 -4.64
C ALA A 54 13.58 -0.42 -4.78
N VAL A 55 14.70 -0.59 -4.10
CA VAL A 55 15.83 0.35 -4.12
C VAL A 55 17.07 -0.45 -4.47
N LYS A 56 17.96 0.13 -5.27
CA LYS A 56 19.27 -0.51 -5.47
C LYS A 56 19.99 -0.58 -4.14
N PRO A 57 20.65 -1.71 -3.82
CA PRO A 57 21.33 -1.88 -2.55
C PRO A 57 22.43 -0.82 -2.39
N GLY A 58 22.49 -0.22 -1.21
CA GLY A 58 23.52 0.75 -0.88
C GLY A 58 23.21 1.48 0.42
N GLU A 59 24.26 1.91 1.12
CA GLU A 59 24.27 2.64 2.40
C GLU A 59 23.56 4.01 2.35
N CYS A 60 22.91 4.32 1.23
CA CYS A 60 22.22 5.56 0.91
C CYS A 60 20.81 5.66 1.51
N LEU A 61 20.43 4.71 2.37
CA LEU A 61 19.17 4.70 3.10
C LEU A 61 19.37 4.38 4.58
N SER A 62 18.44 4.82 5.43
CA SER A 62 18.41 4.45 6.84
C SER A 62 18.22 2.94 7.04
N ALA A 63 18.61 2.47 8.22
CA ALA A 63 18.27 1.14 8.72
C ALA A 63 16.75 0.88 8.69
N LEU A 64 16.37 -0.39 8.72
CA LEU A 64 14.97 -0.80 8.78
C LEU A 64 14.30 -0.30 10.05
N THR A 65 13.17 0.37 9.89
CA THR A 65 12.33 0.78 11.01
C THR A 65 11.53 -0.39 11.58
N PHE A 66 10.98 -0.25 12.79
CA PHE A 66 10.08 -1.23 13.39
C PHE A 66 8.87 -1.55 12.49
N PHE A 67 8.23 -0.53 11.91
CA PHE A 67 7.07 -0.72 11.03
C PHE A 67 7.44 -1.39 9.70
N GLU A 68 8.64 -1.12 9.16
CA GLU A 68 9.12 -1.86 8.00
C GLU A 68 9.26 -3.36 8.31
N LYS A 69 9.83 -3.70 9.47
CA LYS A 69 9.95 -5.10 9.90
C LYS A 69 8.59 -5.77 10.12
N LEU A 70 7.66 -5.07 10.78
CA LEU A 70 6.31 -5.58 11.01
C LEU A 70 5.58 -5.90 9.69
N GLN A 71 5.80 -5.09 8.66
CA GLN A 71 5.05 -5.17 7.42
C GLN A 71 5.72 -6.00 6.32
N LEU A 72 7.06 -6.06 6.32
CA LEU A 72 7.87 -6.69 5.26
C LEU A 72 8.77 -7.82 5.77
N GLY A 73 8.90 -8.02 7.09
CA GLY A 73 9.81 -8.98 7.70
C GLY A 73 11.22 -8.43 7.96
N ASP A 74 12.11 -9.27 8.49
CA ASP A 74 13.43 -8.84 8.99
C ASP A 74 14.49 -8.59 7.91
N ALA A 75 14.37 -9.25 6.74
CA ALA A 75 15.29 -9.10 5.62
C ALA A 75 14.52 -8.86 4.30
N PRO A 76 13.77 -7.74 4.20
CA PRO A 76 12.92 -7.50 3.07
C PRO A 76 13.73 -7.06 1.84
N LYS A 77 13.29 -7.50 0.66
CA LYS A 77 13.82 -7.05 -0.64
C LYS A 77 13.31 -5.65 -1.02
N GLU A 78 12.26 -5.19 -0.35
CA GLU A 78 11.56 -3.93 -0.57
C GLU A 78 11.67 -3.04 0.66
N ARG A 79 11.43 -1.74 0.48
CA ARG A 79 11.34 -0.74 1.56
C ARG A 79 9.97 -0.09 1.56
N LEU A 80 9.55 0.47 2.70
CA LEU A 80 8.37 1.32 2.76
C LEU A 80 8.78 2.76 2.52
N ALA A 81 8.32 3.37 1.42
CA ALA A 81 8.70 4.73 1.04
C ALA A 81 8.42 5.76 2.15
N CYS A 82 7.38 5.58 2.96
CA CYS A 82 7.05 6.47 4.07
C CYS A 82 8.01 6.40 5.26
N GLN A 83 8.61 5.25 5.52
CA GLN A 83 9.45 5.01 6.70
C GLN A 83 10.92 5.28 6.41
N VAL A 84 11.42 4.81 5.27
CA VAL A 84 12.82 4.92 4.91
C VAL A 84 13.27 6.37 4.72
N LYS A 85 14.47 6.69 5.21
CA LYS A 85 15.11 8.00 5.05
C LYS A 85 16.27 7.92 4.07
N ILE A 86 16.41 8.95 3.25
CA ILE A 86 17.48 9.07 2.24
C ILE A 86 18.74 9.62 2.92
N THR A 87 19.87 8.93 2.81
CA THR A 87 21.18 9.38 3.31
C THR A 87 22.15 9.71 2.17
N GLY A 88 21.92 9.18 0.97
CA GLY A 88 22.71 9.44 -0.24
C GLY A 88 21.90 9.25 -1.52
N ASP A 89 22.54 9.38 -2.66
CA ASP A 89 21.88 9.22 -3.96
C ASP A 89 21.28 7.82 -4.10
N VAL A 90 20.03 7.76 -4.54
CA VAL A 90 19.29 6.49 -4.60
C VAL A 90 18.48 6.37 -5.88
N THR A 91 18.52 5.17 -6.43
CA THR A 91 17.68 4.78 -7.55
C THR A 91 16.54 3.89 -7.05
N VAL A 92 15.32 4.27 -7.41
CA VAL A 92 14.07 3.71 -6.89
C VAL A 92 13.24 3.16 -8.03
N ASN A 93 12.71 1.96 -7.82
CA ASN A 93 11.75 1.30 -8.69
C ASN A 93 10.40 1.16 -7.96
N THR A 94 9.35 1.72 -8.55
CA THR A 94 7.97 1.76 -8.01
C THR A 94 7.13 0.54 -8.41
N ALA A 95 7.67 -0.38 -9.22
CA ALA A 95 6.94 -1.57 -9.67
C ALA A 95 6.35 -2.42 -8.53
N PRO A 96 7.01 -2.62 -7.37
CA PRO A 96 6.41 -3.35 -6.26
C PRO A 96 5.10 -2.74 -5.74
N ALA A 97 5.03 -1.41 -5.59
CA ALA A 97 3.81 -0.71 -5.21
C ALA A 97 2.69 -0.89 -6.26
N MET A 98 3.05 -0.92 -7.55
CA MET A 98 2.08 -1.14 -8.62
C MET A 98 1.53 -2.56 -8.59
N ALA A 99 2.40 -3.57 -8.45
CA ALA A 99 2.01 -4.97 -8.34
C ALA A 99 1.09 -5.21 -7.12
N TYR A 100 1.49 -4.74 -5.93
CA TYR A 100 0.69 -4.87 -4.72
C TYR A 100 -0.65 -4.12 -4.82
N GLY A 101 -0.68 -2.99 -5.53
CA GLY A 101 -1.92 -2.26 -5.80
C GLY A 101 -2.90 -3.01 -6.69
N LEU A 102 -2.41 -3.80 -7.66
CA LEU A 102 -3.26 -4.63 -8.52
C LEU A 102 -3.87 -5.79 -7.73
N GLU A 103 -3.05 -6.49 -6.94
CA GLU A 103 -3.53 -7.55 -6.03
C GLU A 103 -4.60 -7.01 -5.07
N MET A 104 -4.34 -5.86 -4.44
CA MET A 104 -5.32 -5.22 -3.56
C MET A 104 -6.62 -4.85 -4.29
N LYS A 105 -6.54 -4.40 -5.55
CA LYS A 105 -7.74 -4.10 -6.35
C LYS A 105 -8.59 -5.34 -6.57
N GLU A 106 -7.97 -6.48 -6.83
CA GLU A 106 -8.66 -7.76 -7.03
C GLU A 106 -9.27 -8.25 -5.73
N ASN A 107 -8.54 -8.17 -4.62
CA ASN A 107 -9.05 -8.53 -3.29
C ASN A 107 -10.26 -7.68 -2.89
N VAL A 108 -10.21 -6.37 -3.13
CA VAL A 108 -11.35 -5.47 -2.85
C VAL A 108 -12.56 -5.82 -3.72
N LYS A 109 -12.36 -6.13 -5.00
CA LYS A 109 -13.46 -6.57 -5.89
C LYS A 109 -14.08 -7.87 -5.41
N PHE A 110 -13.26 -8.86 -5.10
CA PHE A 110 -13.73 -10.15 -4.59
C PHE A 110 -14.48 -9.97 -3.26
N GLY A 111 -13.95 -9.15 -2.35
CA GLY A 111 -14.58 -8.81 -1.09
C GLY A 111 -15.95 -8.15 -1.27
N ALA A 112 -16.09 -7.23 -2.23
CA ALA A 112 -17.37 -6.58 -2.53
C ALA A 112 -18.42 -7.58 -3.06
N ILE A 113 -18.01 -8.50 -3.94
CA ILE A 113 -18.87 -9.57 -4.45
C ILE A 113 -19.29 -10.51 -3.30
N ALA A 114 -18.34 -10.94 -2.47
CA ALA A 114 -18.61 -11.79 -1.32
C ALA A 114 -19.57 -11.13 -0.32
N LEU A 115 -19.40 -9.83 -0.04
CA LEU A 115 -20.30 -9.05 0.81
C LEU A 115 -21.73 -8.97 0.24
N PHE A 116 -21.87 -8.77 -1.07
CA PHE A 116 -23.17 -8.72 -1.72
C PHE A 116 -23.93 -10.04 -1.57
N PHE A 117 -23.30 -11.16 -1.93
CA PHE A 117 -23.92 -12.48 -1.82
C PHE A 117 -24.11 -12.92 -0.36
N GLY A 118 -23.19 -12.55 0.54
CA GLY A 118 -23.32 -12.79 1.97
C GLY A 118 -24.53 -12.04 2.56
N ALA A 119 -24.71 -10.77 2.20
CA ALA A 119 -25.87 -9.98 2.64
C ALA A 119 -27.19 -10.52 2.07
N LEU A 120 -27.21 -10.94 0.80
CA LEU A 120 -28.37 -11.57 0.20
C LEU A 120 -28.75 -12.86 0.93
N THR A 121 -27.78 -13.72 1.20
CA THR A 121 -27.97 -15.00 1.91
C THR A 121 -28.43 -14.76 3.36
N LEU A 122 -27.85 -13.80 4.05
CA LEU A 122 -28.29 -13.43 5.39
C LEU A 122 -29.73 -12.90 5.37
N GLY A 123 -30.08 -12.06 4.40
CA GLY A 123 -31.43 -11.54 4.22
C GLY A 123 -32.47 -12.64 3.99
N THR A 124 -32.16 -13.64 3.16
CA THR A 124 -33.08 -14.76 2.91
C THR A 124 -33.26 -15.63 4.15
N VAL A 125 -32.19 -15.93 4.89
CA VAL A 125 -32.28 -16.68 6.15
C VAL A 125 -33.09 -15.92 7.20
N LEU A 126 -32.86 -14.61 7.34
CA LEU A 126 -33.62 -13.76 8.27
C LEU A 126 -35.12 -13.73 7.91
N PHE A 127 -35.44 -13.65 6.62
CA PHE A 127 -36.82 -13.73 6.14
C PHE A 127 -37.46 -15.09 6.50
N MET A 128 -36.76 -16.20 6.28
CA MET A 128 -37.25 -17.53 6.66
C MET A 128 -37.49 -17.67 8.17
N VAL A 129 -36.57 -17.17 9.00
CA VAL A 129 -36.72 -17.20 10.48
C VAL A 129 -37.89 -16.34 10.93
N PHE A 130 -38.10 -15.17 10.31
CA PHE A 130 -39.25 -14.32 10.57
C PHE A 130 -40.57 -15.04 10.29
N GLU A 131 -40.68 -15.75 9.17
CA GLU A 131 -41.86 -16.58 8.86
C GLU A 131 -42.07 -17.73 9.88
N MET A 132 -40.99 -18.31 10.42
CA MET A 132 -41.09 -19.40 11.40
C MET A 132 -41.52 -18.93 12.81
N ILE A 133 -41.09 -17.75 13.25
CA ILE A 133 -41.33 -17.24 14.62
C ILE A 133 -42.52 -16.27 14.66
N GLY A 134 -42.78 -15.57 13.54
CA GLY A 134 -43.89 -14.64 13.38
C GLY A 134 -45.21 -15.33 13.05
N LYS A 135 -46.28 -14.53 12.87
CA LYS A 135 -47.45 -15.00 12.15
C LYS A 135 -47.06 -15.08 10.66
N PRO A 136 -47.23 -16.23 10.00
CA PRO A 136 -46.87 -16.36 8.59
C PRO A 136 -47.65 -15.32 7.78
N LEU A 137 -46.99 -14.68 6.81
CA LEU A 137 -47.65 -13.72 5.92
C LEU A 137 -48.58 -14.41 4.90
N PHE A 138 -48.58 -15.75 4.88
CA PHE A 138 -49.40 -16.61 4.04
C PHE A 138 -50.01 -17.78 4.82
#